data_AF-A0A315X1E4-F1
#
_entry.id   AF-A0A315X1E4-F1
#
_cell.length_a   1.000
_cell.length_b   1.000
_cell.length_c   1.000
_cell.angle_alpha   90.00
_cell.angle_beta   90.00
_cell.angle_gamma   90.00
#
_symmetry.space_group_name_H-M   'P 1'
#
loop_
_entity.id
_entity.type
_entity.pdbx_description
1 polymer ?
#
loop_
_entity_poly.entity_id
_entity_poly.type
_entity_poly.pdbx_seq_one_letter_code
_entity_poly.pdbx_strand_id
1 'polypeptide(L)'
;MSKVGLREVVALGALGVAGFIGFMFLDPTSTESTSHTPGDIRLGETPPTATPTLAPTATPVPVTRLDQPESWRLSYYESAVSGGDILTGDSFVQRLNLVSERAPFRDMRDDAWSAVLSQGVTAAAGRNGFTLEYDCSVAVFVDDEEVARGENPDGPARLDVTFDHDGGTVALRIEARDTGGPFLLRWVD
;
A
#
# COMPACT_ATOMS: atom_id res chain seq x y z
N MET A 1 -44.00 23.32 0.81
CA MET A 1 -43.56 22.03 0.23
C MET A 1 -42.07 22.13 -0.06
N SER A 2 -41.23 21.75 0.91
CA SER A 2 -39.77 21.76 0.77
C SER A 2 -39.32 20.48 0.07
N LYS A 3 -38.60 20.62 -1.04
CA LYS A 3 -37.97 19.51 -1.76
C LYS A 3 -36.74 19.05 -0.97
N VAL A 4 -36.80 17.82 -0.47
CA VAL A 4 -35.66 17.09 0.12
C VAL A 4 -34.57 16.97 -0.94
N GLY A 5 -33.36 17.39 -0.60
CA GLY A 5 -32.23 17.43 -1.53
C GLY A 5 -31.59 16.05 -1.68
N LEU A 6 -31.03 15.75 -2.87
CA LEU A 6 -30.35 14.50 -3.23
C LEU A 6 -29.24 14.08 -2.22
N ARG A 7 -28.76 15.02 -1.40
CA ARG A 7 -27.74 14.82 -0.36
C ARG A 7 -28.29 14.21 0.94
N GLU A 8 -29.61 14.25 1.20
CA GLU A 8 -30.25 13.58 2.35
C GLU A 8 -30.57 12.10 2.09
N VAL A 9 -30.64 11.67 0.83
CA VAL A 9 -30.88 10.27 0.44
C VAL A 9 -29.63 9.40 0.65
N VAL A 10 -28.43 9.97 0.50
CA VAL A 10 -27.16 9.25 0.64
C VAL A 10 -26.81 9.01 2.11
N ALA A 11 -27.20 9.90 3.02
CA ALA A 11 -27.00 9.73 4.46
C ALA A 11 -27.89 8.63 5.07
N LEU A 12 -29.09 8.36 4.51
CA LEU A 12 -29.92 7.23 4.93
C LEU A 12 -29.49 5.87 4.33
N GLY A 13 -28.78 5.87 3.20
CA GLY A 13 -28.26 4.64 2.58
C GLY A 13 -27.06 4.04 3.32
N ALA A 14 -26.19 4.89 3.89
CA ALA A 14 -24.98 4.44 4.58
C ALA A 14 -25.24 3.84 5.99
N LEU A 15 -26.39 4.14 6.62
CA LEU A 15 -26.76 3.55 7.92
C LEU A 15 -27.38 2.14 7.76
N GLY A 16 -27.96 1.82 6.60
CA GLY A 16 -28.62 0.53 6.33
C GLY A 16 -27.66 -0.64 6.05
N VAL A 17 -26.46 -0.36 5.51
CA VAL A 17 -25.47 -1.40 5.17
C VAL A 17 -24.67 -1.84 6.41
N ALA A 18 -24.47 -0.96 7.40
CA ALA A 18 -23.82 -1.31 8.66
C ALA A 18 -24.68 -2.24 9.55
N GLY A 19 -26.00 -2.22 9.42
CA GLY A 19 -26.91 -3.12 10.17
C GLY A 19 -26.99 -4.55 9.63
N PHE A 20 -26.70 -4.77 8.34
CA PHE A 20 -26.85 -6.10 7.70
C PHE A 20 -25.65 -7.03 7.98
N ILE A 21 -24.46 -6.49 8.22
CA ILE A 21 -23.25 -7.29 8.55
C ILE A 21 -23.27 -7.75 10.02
N GLY A 22 -23.97 -7.05 10.91
CA GLY A 22 -24.09 -7.42 12.33
C GLY A 22 -25.03 -8.59 12.64
N PHE A 23 -25.95 -8.96 11.74
CA PHE A 23 -26.99 -9.97 12.00
C PHE A 23 -26.66 -11.38 11.50
N MET A 24 -25.58 -11.56 10.72
CA MET A 24 -25.14 -12.87 10.22
C MET A 24 -24.30 -13.68 11.23
N PHE A 25 -23.89 -13.08 12.36
CA PHE A 25 -22.99 -13.72 13.34
C PHE A 25 -23.60 -13.97 14.72
N LEU A 26 -24.89 -13.67 14.92
CA LEU A 26 -25.57 -13.86 16.20
C LEU A 26 -26.97 -14.44 15.98
N ASP A 27 -27.06 -15.74 15.67
CA ASP A 27 -28.31 -16.49 15.89
C ASP A 27 -28.14 -17.42 17.12
N PRO A 28 -28.76 -17.07 18.25
CA PRO A 28 -28.82 -17.90 19.44
C PRO A 28 -30.01 -18.88 19.34
N THR A 29 -29.75 -20.12 19.73
CA THR A 29 -30.75 -21.15 20.12
C THR A 29 -31.51 -21.90 19.02
N SER A 30 -31.08 -23.13 18.77
CA SER A 30 -32.00 -24.28 18.69
C SER A 30 -31.30 -25.53 19.20
N THR A 31 -31.55 -25.78 20.48
CA THR A 31 -31.38 -27.04 21.20
C THR A 31 -32.43 -28.04 20.70
N GLU A 32 -32.07 -29.31 20.55
CA GLU A 32 -32.93 -30.38 21.08
C GLU A 32 -32.16 -31.67 21.41
N SER A 33 -32.56 -32.21 22.55
CA SER A 33 -31.94 -33.26 23.36
C SER A 33 -32.40 -34.66 22.93
N THR A 34 -31.65 -35.71 23.29
CA THR A 34 -32.24 -36.96 23.82
C THR A 34 -31.25 -37.75 24.69
N SER A 35 -31.63 -37.85 25.97
CA SER A 35 -31.44 -38.88 27.01
C SER A 35 -30.26 -39.85 26.99
N HIS A 36 -29.51 -39.89 28.11
CA HIS A 36 -29.69 -40.91 29.16
C HIS A 36 -28.82 -40.62 30.41
N THR A 37 -29.38 -40.86 31.59
CA THR A 37 -28.71 -40.98 32.89
C THR A 37 -29.05 -42.37 33.45
N PRO A 38 -28.30 -42.98 34.38
CA PRO A 38 -26.87 -42.93 34.71
C PRO A 38 -26.21 -44.32 34.56
N GLY A 39 -24.98 -44.41 34.03
CA GLY A 39 -24.26 -45.68 33.92
C GLY A 39 -22.81 -45.57 34.36
N ASP A 40 -22.51 -46.18 35.52
CA ASP A 40 -21.22 -46.66 36.02
C ASP A 40 -19.95 -45.83 35.78
N ILE A 41 -19.37 -45.39 36.90
CA ILE A 41 -17.95 -45.00 36.99
C ILE A 41 -17.11 -46.22 36.56
N ARG A 42 -16.52 -46.18 35.36
CA ARG A 42 -15.41 -47.05 34.97
C ARG A 42 -14.16 -46.21 34.78
N LEU A 43 -13.18 -46.45 35.67
CA LEU A 43 -11.77 -46.14 35.43
C LEU A 43 -11.33 -46.90 34.18
N GLY A 44 -10.93 -46.18 33.13
CA GLY A 44 -10.23 -46.76 31.98
C GLY A 44 -10.68 -46.20 30.65
N GLU A 45 -9.86 -45.29 30.13
CA GLU A 45 -9.54 -44.98 28.72
C GLU A 45 -9.43 -43.46 28.52
N THR A 46 -8.20 -42.98 28.46
CA THR A 46 -7.87 -41.62 28.01
C THR A 46 -8.43 -41.41 26.61
N PRO A 47 -9.14 -40.29 26.33
CA PRO A 47 -9.57 -39.95 24.98
C PRO A 47 -8.35 -39.93 24.05
N PRO A 48 -8.44 -40.40 22.79
CA PRO A 48 -7.35 -40.17 21.85
C PRO A 48 -7.16 -38.67 21.71
N THR A 49 -6.00 -38.18 22.15
CA THR A 49 -5.56 -36.81 21.90
C THR A 49 -5.63 -36.59 20.39
N ALA A 50 -6.53 -35.71 19.94
CA ALA A 50 -6.58 -35.32 18.54
C ALA A 50 -5.23 -34.67 18.19
N THR A 51 -4.41 -35.37 17.40
CA THR A 51 -3.16 -34.81 16.90
C THR A 51 -3.51 -33.56 16.06
N PRO A 52 -2.96 -32.38 16.39
CA PRO A 52 -3.17 -31.20 15.55
C PRO A 52 -2.64 -31.50 14.15
N THR A 53 -3.53 -31.50 13.17
CA THR A 53 -3.13 -31.58 11.76
C THR A 53 -2.53 -30.24 11.40
N LEU A 54 -1.22 -30.21 11.14
CA LEU A 54 -0.53 -29.02 10.66
C LEU A 54 -1.18 -28.61 9.34
N ALA A 55 -1.76 -27.40 9.30
CA ALA A 55 -2.23 -26.82 8.07
C ALA A 55 -1.04 -26.67 7.10
N PRO A 56 -1.22 -26.93 5.80
CA PRO A 56 -0.14 -26.72 4.84
C PRO A 56 0.29 -25.25 4.89
N THR A 57 1.58 -25.02 5.14
CA THR A 57 2.18 -23.69 5.02
C THR A 57 2.07 -23.24 3.57
N ALA A 58 1.45 -22.09 3.32
CA ALA A 58 1.37 -21.52 1.99
C ALA A 58 2.79 -21.25 1.45
N THR A 59 3.07 -21.72 0.23
CA THR A 59 4.32 -21.40 -0.46
C THR A 59 4.29 -19.91 -0.85
N PRO A 60 5.33 -19.13 -0.54
CA PRO A 60 5.39 -17.73 -0.96
C PRO A 60 5.38 -17.64 -2.48
N VAL A 61 4.62 -16.68 -3.03
CA VAL A 61 4.61 -16.40 -4.47
C VAL A 61 5.99 -15.84 -4.86
N PRO A 62 6.69 -16.43 -5.84
CA PRO A 62 7.96 -15.91 -6.30
C PRO A 62 7.82 -14.47 -6.82
N VAL A 63 8.76 -13.60 -6.45
CA VAL A 63 8.82 -12.22 -6.93
C VAL A 63 9.91 -12.14 -7.99
N THR A 64 9.53 -11.77 -9.21
CA THR A 64 10.48 -11.43 -10.27
C THR A 64 11.04 -10.05 -9.98
N ARG A 65 12.36 -9.93 -9.94
CA ARG A 65 12.99 -8.64 -9.75
C ARG A 65 12.82 -7.78 -11.00
N LEU A 66 12.39 -6.54 -10.80
CA LEU A 66 12.34 -5.52 -11.84
C LEU A 66 13.70 -4.81 -11.90
N ASP A 67 14.25 -4.67 -13.10
CA ASP A 67 15.52 -3.97 -13.31
C ASP A 67 15.32 -2.45 -13.27
N GLN A 68 16.34 -1.75 -12.78
CA GLN A 68 16.32 -0.28 -12.77
C GLN A 68 16.31 0.28 -14.20
N PRO A 69 15.46 1.28 -14.50
CA PRO A 69 15.50 1.95 -15.79
C PRO A 69 16.77 2.79 -15.98
N GLU A 70 17.30 2.80 -17.20
CA GLU A 70 18.53 3.53 -17.55
C GLU A 70 18.39 5.05 -17.39
N SER A 71 17.19 5.58 -17.64
CA SER A 71 16.86 7.00 -17.52
C SER A 71 15.48 7.19 -16.91
N TRP A 72 15.28 8.35 -16.30
CA TRP A 72 14.00 8.80 -15.76
C TRP A 72 13.72 10.20 -16.25
N ARG A 73 12.48 10.45 -16.66
CA ARG A 73 11.99 11.82 -16.74
C ARG A 73 11.71 12.29 -15.32
N LEU A 74 12.23 13.44 -14.96
CA LEU A 74 12.12 14.04 -13.64
C LEU A 74 11.52 15.44 -13.77
N SER A 75 10.36 15.62 -13.16
CA SER A 75 9.66 16.90 -13.09
C SER A 75 9.65 17.41 -11.64
N TYR A 76 9.95 18.68 -11.44
CA TYR A 76 9.96 19.35 -10.14
C TYR A 76 8.80 20.30 -10.03
N TYR A 77 8.09 20.23 -8.91
CA TYR A 77 6.95 21.08 -8.62
C TYR A 77 7.17 21.85 -7.34
N GLU A 78 6.75 23.12 -7.35
CA GLU A 78 6.67 23.97 -6.17
C GLU A 78 5.20 24.15 -5.79
N SER A 79 4.86 23.96 -4.52
CA SER A 79 3.51 24.21 -4.02
C SER A 79 3.31 25.71 -3.84
N ALA A 80 2.42 26.29 -4.65
CA ALA A 80 2.12 27.70 -4.63
C ALA A 80 1.45 28.13 -3.32
N VAL A 81 1.76 29.35 -2.87
CA VAL A 81 1.11 29.96 -1.69
C VAL A 81 -0.42 30.10 -1.88
N SER A 82 -0.88 30.24 -3.12
CA SER A 82 -2.30 30.30 -3.50
C SER A 82 -3.00 28.93 -3.52
N GLY A 83 -2.26 27.84 -3.28
CA GLY A 83 -2.70 26.47 -3.49
C GLY A 83 -2.40 25.97 -4.91
N GLY A 84 -2.20 24.66 -5.02
CA GLY A 84 -1.81 23.97 -6.25
C GLY A 84 -0.29 23.86 -6.43
N ASP A 85 0.12 22.99 -7.35
CA ASP A 85 1.52 22.73 -7.68
C ASP A 85 1.89 23.38 -9.01
N ILE A 86 3.04 24.06 -9.06
CA ILE A 86 3.59 24.74 -10.23
C ILE A 86 4.79 23.94 -10.72
N LEU A 87 4.79 23.54 -12.00
CA LEU A 87 5.96 22.92 -12.63
C LEU A 87 7.09 23.94 -12.77
N THR A 88 8.18 23.73 -12.04
CA THR A 88 9.34 24.65 -11.99
C THR A 88 10.52 24.12 -12.80
N GLY A 89 10.58 22.82 -13.08
CA GLY A 89 11.62 22.23 -13.91
C GLY A 89 11.28 20.84 -14.44
N ASP A 90 11.91 20.47 -15.56
CA ASP A 90 11.83 19.14 -16.17
C ASP A 90 13.21 18.76 -16.69
N SER A 91 13.64 17.53 -16.44
CA SER A 91 14.94 17.02 -16.85
C SER A 91 14.92 15.50 -17.05
N PHE A 92 16.05 14.95 -17.47
CA PHE A 92 16.29 13.51 -17.43
C PHE A 92 17.46 13.20 -16.50
N VAL A 93 17.27 12.20 -15.62
CA VAL A 93 18.34 11.68 -14.76
C VAL A 93 18.68 10.25 -15.16
N GLN A 94 19.97 9.92 -15.15
CA GLN A 94 20.45 8.56 -15.40
C GLN A 94 20.45 7.80 -14.08
N ARG A 95 19.74 6.67 -14.03
CA ARG A 95 19.42 5.96 -12.79
C ARG A 95 18.66 6.85 -11.79
N LEU A 96 18.02 6.21 -10.83
CA LEU A 96 17.37 6.85 -9.70
C LEU A 96 18.34 6.88 -8.51
N ASN A 97 18.98 8.04 -8.32
CA ASN A 97 19.86 8.33 -7.19
C ASN A 97 19.82 9.84 -6.89
N LEU A 98 18.72 10.29 -6.29
CA LEU A 98 18.54 11.67 -5.86
C LEU A 98 18.94 11.77 -4.39
N VAL A 99 20.00 12.52 -4.11
CA VAL A 99 20.54 12.66 -2.76
C VAL A 99 20.86 14.12 -2.50
N SER A 100 20.36 14.64 -1.39
CA SER A 100 20.68 15.97 -0.89
C SER A 100 20.78 15.95 0.63
N GLU A 101 21.93 16.33 1.17
CA GLU A 101 22.19 16.36 2.63
C GLU A 101 21.37 17.45 3.35
N ARG A 102 20.80 18.37 2.59
CA ARG A 102 19.91 19.46 3.04
C ARG A 102 18.73 19.54 2.09
N ALA A 103 17.67 20.26 2.45
CA ALA A 103 16.61 20.61 1.50
C ALA A 103 17.26 21.12 0.19
N PRO A 104 16.98 20.48 -0.96
CA PRO A 104 17.65 20.79 -2.22
C PRO A 104 17.40 22.23 -2.67
N PHE A 105 16.29 22.83 -2.23
CA PHE A 105 15.93 24.23 -2.45
C PHE A 105 15.90 24.98 -1.11
N ARG A 106 17.03 25.54 -0.68
CA ARG A 106 17.15 26.23 0.62
C ARG A 106 16.27 27.45 0.79
N ASP A 107 15.84 28.06 -0.31
CA ASP A 107 14.98 29.24 -0.30
C ASP A 107 13.49 28.88 -0.27
N MET A 108 13.14 27.60 -0.43
CA MET A 108 11.77 27.11 -0.34
C MET A 108 11.41 26.74 1.10
N ARG A 109 10.15 26.94 1.45
CA ARG A 109 9.60 26.43 2.71
C ARG A 109 9.59 24.90 2.69
N ASP A 110 9.77 24.29 3.85
CA ASP A 110 9.51 22.87 4.04
C ASP A 110 8.13 22.47 3.50
N ASP A 111 8.04 21.26 2.95
CA ASP A 111 6.85 20.66 2.32
C ASP A 111 6.30 21.43 1.10
N ALA A 112 7.06 22.42 0.60
CA ALA A 112 6.64 23.28 -0.51
C ALA A 112 7.18 22.83 -1.87
N TRP A 113 7.77 21.65 -1.97
CA TRP A 113 8.17 21.10 -3.26
C TRP A 113 7.99 19.58 -3.33
N SER A 114 7.86 19.07 -4.55
CA SER A 114 7.79 17.65 -4.87
C SER A 114 8.53 17.35 -6.17
N ALA A 115 8.91 16.09 -6.33
CA ALA A 115 9.49 15.54 -7.53
C ALA A 115 8.63 14.39 -8.03
N VAL A 116 8.41 14.34 -9.34
CA VAL A 116 7.75 13.23 -10.01
C VAL A 116 8.75 12.62 -10.98
N LEU A 117 9.04 11.34 -10.79
CA LEU A 117 9.82 10.53 -11.72
C LEU A 117 8.88 9.61 -12.50
N SER A 118 9.03 9.57 -13.81
CA SER A 118 8.19 8.70 -14.65
C SER A 118 9.03 7.98 -15.70
N GLN A 119 8.75 6.69 -15.92
CA GLN A 119 9.37 5.90 -16.98
C GLN A 119 8.53 4.68 -17.37
N GLY A 120 8.59 4.29 -18.64
CA GLY A 120 8.06 3.00 -19.10
C GLY A 120 9.07 1.88 -18.84
N VAL A 121 8.64 0.79 -18.21
CA VAL A 121 9.50 -0.33 -17.81
C VAL A 121 8.92 -1.67 -18.28
N THR A 122 9.77 -2.65 -18.59
CA THR A 122 9.30 -3.98 -18.99
C THR A 122 9.14 -4.85 -17.75
N ALA A 123 7.91 -5.24 -17.45
CA ALA A 123 7.57 -6.18 -16.39
C ALA A 123 7.41 -7.60 -16.95
N ALA A 124 7.81 -8.59 -16.16
CA ALA A 124 7.49 -9.98 -16.45
C ALA A 124 6.01 -10.28 -16.12
N ALA A 125 5.47 -11.36 -16.68
CA ALA A 125 4.17 -11.86 -16.25
C ALA A 125 4.27 -12.42 -14.81
N GLY A 126 3.29 -12.10 -13.97
CA GLY A 126 3.23 -12.47 -12.55
C GLY A 126 3.69 -11.35 -11.61
N ARG A 127 4.19 -11.75 -10.44
CA ARG A 127 4.62 -10.81 -9.40
C ARG A 127 5.98 -10.22 -9.72
N ASN A 128 6.05 -8.90 -9.77
CA ASN A 128 7.28 -8.13 -9.95
C ASN A 128 7.59 -7.35 -8.67
N GLY A 129 8.86 -6.99 -8.47
CA GLY A 129 9.22 -6.11 -7.37
C GLY A 129 10.62 -5.51 -7.45
N PHE A 130 10.80 -4.43 -6.71
CA PHE A 130 12.05 -3.70 -6.55
C PHE A 130 12.05 -2.99 -5.19
N THR A 131 13.20 -2.50 -4.77
CA THR A 131 13.33 -1.79 -3.48
C THR A 131 13.78 -0.37 -3.72
N LEU A 132 13.18 0.57 -3.00
CA LEU A 132 13.66 1.94 -2.90
C LEU A 132 14.28 2.16 -1.52
N GLU A 133 15.31 2.99 -1.47
CA GLU A 133 15.76 3.63 -0.23
C GLU A 133 15.35 5.09 -0.27
N TYR A 134 14.78 5.57 0.84
CA TYR A 134 14.17 6.88 0.90
C TYR A 134 14.34 7.54 2.27
N ASP A 135 14.43 8.87 2.26
CA ASP A 135 14.41 9.76 3.42
C ASP A 135 13.60 10.99 2.99
N CYS A 136 12.32 10.76 2.74
CA CYS A 136 11.32 11.72 2.27
C CYS A 136 9.92 11.07 2.37
N SER A 137 8.86 11.76 1.96
CA SER A 137 7.58 11.09 1.68
C SER A 137 7.60 10.57 0.25
N VAL A 138 7.24 9.31 0.02
CA VAL A 138 7.27 8.68 -1.31
C VAL A 138 5.98 7.90 -1.59
N ALA A 139 5.49 7.98 -2.82
CA ALA A 139 4.41 7.14 -3.34
C ALA A 139 4.82 6.58 -4.70
N VAL A 140 4.49 5.31 -4.95
CA VAL A 140 4.86 4.58 -6.15
C VAL A 140 3.61 4.09 -6.85
N PHE A 141 3.54 4.36 -8.14
CA PHE A 141 2.41 4.05 -9.00
C PHE A 141 2.85 3.18 -10.18
N VAL A 142 2.04 2.18 -10.50
CA VAL A 142 2.17 1.36 -11.71
C VAL A 142 0.86 1.50 -12.48
N ASP A 143 0.93 1.97 -13.73
CA ASP A 143 -0.24 2.24 -14.57
C ASP A 143 -1.32 3.08 -13.87
N ASP A 144 -0.88 4.11 -13.15
CA ASP A 144 -1.68 5.04 -12.35
C ASP A 144 -2.35 4.46 -11.09
N GLU A 145 -2.09 3.19 -10.75
CA GLU A 145 -2.48 2.59 -9.48
C GLU A 145 -1.36 2.74 -8.43
N GLU A 146 -1.68 3.26 -7.25
CA GLU A 146 -0.72 3.33 -6.13
C GLU A 146 -0.46 1.92 -5.59
N VAL A 147 0.78 1.45 -5.69
CA VAL A 147 1.19 0.10 -5.24
C VAL A 147 1.99 0.12 -3.95
N ALA A 148 2.58 1.26 -3.59
CA ALA A 148 3.35 1.42 -2.35
C ALA A 148 3.43 2.89 -1.93
N ARG A 149 3.51 3.12 -0.61
CA ARG A 149 3.75 4.44 -0.01
C ARG A 149 4.68 4.29 1.19
N GLY A 150 5.56 5.27 1.36
CA GLY A 150 6.40 5.47 2.53
C GLY A 150 6.24 6.89 3.06
N GLU A 151 6.07 7.05 4.37
CA GLU A 151 5.96 8.36 5.01
C GLU A 151 7.28 8.71 5.70
N ASN A 152 7.69 9.96 5.56
CA ASN A 152 8.91 10.58 6.10
C ASN A 152 9.55 9.83 7.28
N PRO A 153 10.50 8.92 7.04
CA PRO A 153 11.10 8.12 8.09
C PRO A 153 12.06 8.98 8.93
N ASP A 154 12.37 8.55 10.16
CA ASP A 154 13.42 9.16 10.99
C ASP A 154 14.82 8.74 10.49
N GLY A 155 15.15 9.12 9.24
CA GLY A 155 16.36 8.76 8.50
C GLY A 155 16.14 7.68 7.42
N PRO A 156 17.19 7.31 6.66
CA PRO A 156 17.05 6.41 5.51
C PRO A 156 16.35 5.09 5.83
N ALA A 157 15.24 4.83 5.12
CA ALA A 157 14.46 3.60 5.22
C ALA A 157 14.37 2.91 3.86
N ARG A 158 13.93 1.64 3.87
CA ARG A 158 13.66 0.86 2.65
C ARG A 158 12.17 0.68 2.44
N LEU A 159 11.75 0.77 1.19
CA LEU A 159 10.40 0.48 0.73
C LEU A 159 10.47 -0.62 -0.32
N ASP A 160 9.97 -1.80 0.03
CA ASP A 160 9.80 -2.90 -0.92
C ASP A 160 8.50 -2.67 -1.70
N VAL A 161 8.64 -2.57 -3.03
CA VAL A 161 7.52 -2.37 -3.96
C VAL A 161 7.24 -3.69 -4.65
N THR A 162 6.01 -4.17 -4.59
CA THR A 162 5.58 -5.38 -5.30
C THR A 162 4.26 -5.16 -6.00
N PHE A 163 4.12 -5.66 -7.22
CA PHE A 163 2.89 -5.57 -8.01
C PHE A 163 2.76 -6.78 -8.93
N ASP A 164 1.52 -7.16 -9.27
CA ASP A 164 1.23 -8.25 -10.21
C ASP A 164 0.92 -7.65 -11.59
N HIS A 165 1.43 -8.24 -12.68
CA HIS A 165 1.21 -7.75 -14.05
C HIS A 165 1.17 -8.90 -15.07
N ASP A 166 0.48 -8.74 -16.20
CA ASP A 166 0.38 -9.77 -17.25
C ASP A 166 1.62 -9.86 -18.17
N GLY A 167 2.61 -9.01 -17.91
CA GLY A 167 3.83 -8.86 -18.69
C GLY A 167 3.72 -7.80 -19.78
N GLY A 168 4.87 -7.26 -20.19
CA GLY A 168 4.95 -6.17 -21.17
C GLY A 168 5.37 -4.84 -20.55
N THR A 169 5.07 -3.73 -21.22
CA THR A 169 5.46 -2.39 -20.76
C THR A 169 4.43 -1.84 -19.77
N VAL A 170 4.89 -1.37 -18.62
CA VAL A 170 4.10 -0.66 -17.61
C VAL A 170 4.63 0.76 -17.41
N ALA A 171 3.75 1.69 -17.08
CA ALA A 171 4.12 3.05 -16.70
C ALA A 171 4.44 3.08 -15.20
N LEU A 172 5.71 3.30 -14.86
CA LEU A 172 6.16 3.47 -13.49
C LEU A 172 6.25 4.97 -13.18
N ARG A 173 5.58 5.41 -12.11
CA ARG A 173 5.65 6.78 -11.60
C ARG A 173 6.01 6.76 -10.11
N ILE A 174 6.98 7.57 -9.71
CA ILE A 174 7.39 7.74 -8.32
C ILE A 174 7.22 9.20 -7.97
N GLU A 175 6.39 9.49 -6.97
CA GLU A 175 6.21 10.82 -6.42
C GLU A 175 6.96 10.90 -5.09
N ALA A 176 7.84 11.88 -4.97
CA ALA A 176 8.56 12.16 -3.75
C ALA A 176 8.29 13.59 -3.31
N ARG A 177 7.97 13.78 -2.04
CA ARG A 177 7.67 15.07 -1.46
C ARG A 177 8.70 15.41 -0.40
N ASP A 178 9.08 16.68 -0.39
CA ASP A 178 9.89 17.27 0.65
C ASP A 178 9.26 17.12 2.04
N THR A 179 10.12 17.07 3.04
CA THR A 179 9.75 16.93 4.45
C THR A 179 10.56 17.87 5.36
N GLY A 180 11.27 18.85 4.80
CA GLY A 180 12.09 19.82 5.53
C GLY A 180 13.46 19.30 6.01
N GLY A 181 13.83 18.07 5.64
CA GLY A 181 15.05 17.39 6.08
C GLY A 181 16.06 17.12 4.96
N PRO A 182 17.00 16.18 5.19
CA PRO A 182 17.71 15.51 4.10
C PRO A 182 16.70 14.94 3.10
N PHE A 183 17.10 14.86 1.83
CA PHE A 183 16.32 14.21 0.80
C PHE A 183 17.10 13.05 0.23
N LEU A 184 16.53 11.84 0.33
CA LEU A 184 17.06 10.64 -0.29
C LEU A 184 15.94 9.95 -1.07
N LEU A 185 16.23 9.61 -2.32
CA LEU A 185 15.44 8.68 -3.10
C LEU A 185 16.36 7.93 -4.06
N ARG A 186 16.51 6.63 -3.83
CA ARG A 186 17.44 5.77 -4.55
C ARG A 186 16.82 4.42 -4.86
N TRP A 187 17.05 3.91 -6.06
CA TRP A 187 16.76 2.50 -6.36
C TRP A 187 17.81 1.60 -5.71
N VAL A 188 17.37 0.54 -5.03
CA VAL A 188 18.26 -0.43 -4.40
C VAL A 188 18.15 -1.75 -5.15
N ASP A 189 19.33 -2.21 -5.55
CA ASP A 189 19.56 -3.47 -6.22
C ASP A 189 19.83 -4.62 -5.23
#